data_AF-A0A7W5AKV1-F1
#
_entry.id   AF-A0A7W5AKV1-F1
#
_cell.length_a   1.000
_cell.length_b   1.000
_cell.length_c   1.000
_cell.angle_alpha   90.00
_cell.angle_beta   90.00
_cell.angle_gamma   90.00
#
_symmetry.space_group_name_H-M   'P 1'
#
loop_
_entity.id
_entity.type
_entity.pdbx_description
1 polymer ?
#
loop_
_entity_poly.entity_id
_entity_poly.type
_entity_poly.pdbx_seq_one_letter_code
_entity_poly.pdbx_strand_id
1 'polypeptide(L)'
;MRKLIAACAAALVAGVAAGSVPSSPAGAAHRGSCTRDLLFCEDFDRLPSGGPNTLNWGVDTRNGILTVERARHGKHLHIHTVDNGRAFLRVDDFTAPGTRFFGRMRLRVDAFPTAPDWAHFTLVEATGTGSPEVVRPIGGQYAPTVPGTFWGIGADGGPTGDWTEWRESAPVTEDSWQCFEWSLDRADNRISVWIDGVANPELTASTTDHGGNDVPFVLPTVDTVKIGWQLYQPNTTPTEFNLWIDDIALSSTRLGC
;
A
#
# COMPACT_ATOMS: atom_id res chain seq x y z
N MET A 1 -73.40 -39.31 21.77
CA MET A 1 -73.82 -38.36 20.71
C MET A 1 -73.32 -36.97 21.07
N ARG A 2 -72.64 -36.29 20.12
CA ARG A 2 -72.26 -34.85 20.12
C ARG A 2 -71.13 -34.47 21.12
N LYS A 3 -70.06 -33.74 20.81
CA LYS A 3 -69.66 -32.90 19.65
C LYS A 3 -68.16 -32.55 19.77
N LEU A 4 -67.48 -32.47 18.62
CA LEU A 4 -66.53 -31.43 18.12
C LEU A 4 -65.31 -30.98 18.96
N ILE A 5 -64.11 -31.34 18.44
CA ILE A 5 -62.99 -30.50 17.95
C ILE A 5 -62.72 -29.14 18.64
N ALA A 6 -61.49 -29.00 19.16
CA ALA A 6 -60.64 -27.82 18.94
C ALA A 6 -59.16 -28.18 19.15
N ALA A 7 -58.34 -27.86 18.17
CA ALA A 7 -56.90 -28.08 18.12
C ALA A 7 -56.13 -26.93 18.78
N CYS A 8 -54.97 -27.23 19.37
CA CYS A 8 -53.87 -26.28 19.50
C CYS A 8 -52.55 -27.05 19.38
N ALA A 9 -51.85 -26.83 18.27
CA ALA A 9 -50.47 -27.23 18.07
C ALA A 9 -49.56 -26.30 18.88
N ALA A 10 -48.60 -26.87 19.61
CA ALA A 10 -47.44 -26.15 20.11
C ALA A 10 -46.21 -27.01 19.83
N ALA A 11 -45.42 -26.57 18.85
CA ALA A 11 -44.10 -27.08 18.56
C ALA A 11 -43.15 -26.68 19.70
N LEU A 12 -42.39 -27.62 20.24
CA LEU A 12 -41.22 -27.34 21.07
C LEU A 12 -39.96 -27.84 20.36
N VAL A 13 -39.04 -26.89 20.22
CA VAL A 13 -37.82 -26.90 19.44
C VAL A 13 -36.76 -27.78 20.11
N ALA A 14 -36.09 -28.60 19.30
CA ALA A 14 -34.88 -29.33 19.70
C ALA A 14 -33.74 -28.31 19.94
N GLY A 15 -33.21 -28.28 21.17
CA GLY A 15 -32.05 -27.47 21.53
C GLY A 15 -30.78 -28.06 20.92
N VAL A 16 -30.16 -27.33 19.99
CA VAL A 16 -28.80 -27.57 19.53
C VAL A 16 -27.88 -26.79 20.47
N ALA A 17 -27.09 -27.49 21.27
CA ALA A 17 -26.01 -26.88 22.05
C ALA A 17 -24.86 -26.54 21.09
N ALA A 18 -24.84 -25.30 20.60
CA ALA A 18 -23.66 -24.74 19.95
C ALA A 18 -22.65 -24.35 21.04
N GLY A 19 -21.50 -25.01 21.05
CA GLY A 19 -20.37 -24.63 21.88
C GLY A 19 -19.93 -23.21 21.53
N SER A 20 -20.05 -22.31 22.49
CA SER A 20 -19.51 -20.95 22.43
C SER A 20 -17.99 -21.03 22.39
N VAL A 21 -17.41 -20.82 21.22
CA VAL A 21 -16.00 -20.46 21.06
C VAL A 21 -15.82 -19.09 21.72
N PRO A 22 -14.84 -18.88 22.62
CA PRO A 22 -14.60 -17.55 23.16
C PRO A 22 -14.17 -16.65 22.01
N SER A 23 -15.02 -15.67 21.72
CA SER A 23 -14.67 -14.54 20.88
C SER A 23 -13.60 -13.75 21.61
N SER A 24 -12.38 -13.75 21.07
CA SER A 24 -11.35 -12.80 21.49
C SER A 24 -11.92 -11.39 21.46
N PRO A 25 -11.61 -10.54 22.45
CA PRO A 25 -12.09 -9.18 22.44
C PRO A 25 -11.46 -8.45 21.26
N ALA A 26 -12.26 -8.16 20.23
CA ALA A 26 -12.00 -7.07 19.32
C ALA A 26 -12.04 -5.78 20.16
N GLY A 27 -10.87 -5.34 20.60
CA GLY A 27 -10.75 -4.30 21.62
C GLY A 27 -9.37 -3.66 21.62
N ALA A 28 -9.14 -2.80 20.63
CA ALA A 28 -8.62 -1.43 20.78
C ALA A 28 -8.09 -0.98 19.42
N ALA A 29 -8.84 -0.11 18.75
CA ALA A 29 -8.27 0.75 17.71
C ALA A 29 -7.12 1.53 18.37
N HIS A 30 -5.88 1.22 17.99
CA HIS A 30 -4.69 1.96 18.37
C HIS A 30 -4.75 3.36 17.75
N ARG A 31 -5.47 4.27 18.41
CA ARG A 31 -5.38 5.71 18.15
C ARG A 31 -4.12 6.22 18.88
N GLY A 32 -3.04 6.41 18.14
CA GLY A 32 -1.73 6.86 18.60
C GLY A 32 -0.63 5.88 18.19
N SER A 33 -0.18 5.96 16.93
CA SER A 33 0.37 4.81 16.20
C SER A 33 1.91 4.77 16.05
N CYS A 34 2.65 5.71 16.63
CA CYS A 34 4.12 5.71 16.63
C CYS A 34 4.70 5.22 17.97
N THR A 35 5.01 3.93 18.07
CA THR A 35 5.75 3.37 19.22
C THR A 35 7.27 3.60 19.05
N ARG A 36 8.04 3.44 20.14
CA ARG A 36 9.51 3.64 20.11
C ARG A 36 10.27 2.58 19.30
N ASP A 37 9.63 1.47 18.97
CA ASP A 37 10.26 0.32 18.33
C ASP A 37 10.17 0.36 16.80
N LEU A 38 9.50 1.38 16.24
CA LEU A 38 9.42 1.60 14.80
C LEU A 38 10.69 2.27 14.28
N LEU A 39 11.13 1.86 13.09
CA LEU A 39 12.28 2.43 12.41
C LEU A 39 11.96 3.81 11.82
N PHE A 40 10.70 4.00 11.43
CA PHE A 40 10.12 5.28 11.01
C PHE A 40 8.62 5.25 11.28
N CYS A 41 8.03 6.39 11.63
CA CYS A 41 6.59 6.52 11.77
C CYS A 41 6.11 7.96 11.56
N GLU A 42 5.02 8.12 10.82
CA GLU A 42 4.35 9.40 10.59
C GLU A 42 2.84 9.20 10.49
N ASP A 43 2.11 9.85 11.41
CA ASP A 43 0.64 9.91 11.50
C ASP A 43 0.09 11.32 11.21
N PHE A 44 0.97 12.26 10.86
CA PHE A 44 0.72 13.66 10.51
C PHE A 44 0.07 14.51 11.62
N ASP A 45 -0.42 13.92 12.71
CA ASP A 45 -1.19 14.59 13.75
C ASP A 45 -0.37 15.68 14.46
N ARG A 46 0.94 15.49 14.54
CA ARG A 46 1.89 16.44 15.16
C ARG A 46 2.35 17.55 14.22
N LEU A 47 2.19 17.40 12.91
CA LEU A 47 2.61 18.41 11.95
C LEU A 47 1.57 19.53 11.83
N PRO A 48 1.97 20.80 11.64
CA PRO A 48 1.00 21.83 11.30
C PRO A 48 0.40 21.55 9.91
N SER A 49 -0.88 21.85 9.74
CA SER A 49 -1.52 21.78 8.44
C SER A 49 -0.88 22.77 7.46
N GLY A 50 -0.77 22.38 6.20
CA GLY A 50 -0.15 23.20 5.16
C GLY A 50 0.86 22.43 4.31
N GLY A 51 1.54 23.18 3.44
CA GLY A 51 2.46 22.63 2.44
C GLY A 51 3.85 22.25 2.98
N PRO A 52 4.81 21.94 2.08
CA PRO A 52 6.02 21.18 2.41
C PRO A 52 6.97 21.75 3.46
N ASN A 53 6.88 23.05 3.75
CA ASN A 53 7.73 23.73 4.74
C ASN A 53 7.41 23.34 6.19
N THR A 54 6.38 22.51 6.40
CA THR A 54 5.97 21.99 7.71
C THR A 54 6.49 20.58 7.99
N LEU A 55 7.28 20.01 7.07
CA LEU A 55 7.63 18.60 7.06
C LEU A 55 9.04 18.38 7.63
N ASN A 56 9.19 17.33 8.44
CA ASN A 56 10.47 16.97 9.08
C ASN A 56 11.25 15.90 8.30
N TRP A 57 10.86 15.65 7.06
CA TRP A 57 11.35 14.59 6.18
C TRP A 57 11.64 15.16 4.79
N GLY A 58 12.43 14.45 3.99
CA GLY A 58 12.83 14.90 2.66
C GLY A 58 11.63 14.90 1.70
N VAL A 59 11.60 15.81 0.73
CA VAL A 59 10.53 15.91 -0.26
C VAL A 59 11.11 15.77 -1.66
N ASP A 60 10.44 15.02 -2.53
CA ASP A 60 10.78 14.92 -3.96
C ASP A 60 9.54 15.13 -4.83
N THR A 61 9.50 16.28 -5.51
CA THR A 61 8.32 16.73 -6.28
C THR A 61 8.69 17.19 -7.68
N ARG A 62 7.85 16.86 -8.64
CA ARG A 62 7.80 17.45 -10.00
C ARG A 62 6.35 17.50 -10.43
N ASN A 63 5.82 18.67 -10.75
CA ASN A 63 4.38 18.84 -11.05
C ASN A 63 3.48 18.23 -9.97
N GLY A 64 3.87 18.41 -8.70
CA GLY A 64 3.17 17.82 -7.58
C GLY A 64 3.41 18.56 -6.27
N ILE A 65 2.50 18.39 -5.33
CA ILE A 65 2.54 19.01 -4.01
C ILE A 65 2.08 18.02 -2.94
N LEU A 66 2.67 18.16 -1.76
CA LEU A 66 2.35 17.45 -0.53
C LEU A 66 1.77 18.46 0.47
N THR A 67 0.59 18.19 1.00
CA THR A 67 -0.10 19.06 1.95
C THR A 67 -0.63 18.25 3.13
N VAL A 68 -0.32 18.66 4.35
CA VAL A 68 -0.95 18.09 5.54
C VAL A 68 -2.32 18.72 5.74
N GLU A 69 -3.38 17.92 5.72
CA GLU A 69 -4.77 18.38 5.83
C GLU A 69 -5.46 17.79 7.06
N ARG A 70 -6.52 18.46 7.53
CA ARG A 70 -7.36 17.92 8.59
C ARG A 70 -8.33 16.89 8.04
N ALA A 71 -8.43 15.75 8.71
CA ALA A 71 -9.44 14.74 8.45
C ALA A 71 -10.52 14.75 9.55
N ARG A 72 -11.56 13.93 9.39
CA ARG A 72 -12.58 13.72 10.45
C ARG A 72 -11.95 13.20 11.75
N HIS A 73 -10.87 12.43 11.63
CA HIS A 73 -10.08 11.93 12.75
C HIS A 73 -8.61 12.21 12.43
N GLY A 74 -8.00 13.15 13.15
CA GLY A 74 -6.59 13.49 12.97
C GLY A 74 -6.29 14.27 11.70
N LYS A 75 -5.14 13.98 11.09
CA LYS A 75 -4.66 14.58 9.85
C LYS A 75 -4.18 13.49 8.89
N HIS A 76 -4.12 13.84 7.62
CA HIS A 76 -3.51 12.99 6.59
C HIS A 76 -2.58 13.83 5.73
N LEU A 77 -1.77 13.15 4.94
CA LEU A 77 -1.03 13.75 3.83
C LEU A 77 -1.88 13.67 2.57
N HIS A 78 -2.27 14.81 2.01
CA HIS A 78 -2.81 14.91 0.68
C HIS A 78 -1.69 15.13 -0.33
N ILE A 79 -1.72 14.35 -1.40
CA ILE A 79 -0.82 14.48 -2.53
C ILE A 79 -1.65 14.82 -3.75
N HIS A 80 -1.23 15.87 -4.45
CA HIS A 80 -1.81 16.28 -5.71
C HIS A 80 -0.71 16.34 -6.77
N THR A 81 -0.91 15.69 -7.91
CA THR A 81 0.01 15.76 -9.06
C THR A 81 -0.74 16.01 -10.36
N VAL A 82 -0.07 16.69 -11.30
CA VAL A 82 -0.58 16.94 -12.66
C VAL A 82 0.16 16.07 -13.66
N ASP A 83 -0.57 15.40 -14.54
CA ASP A 83 -0.08 14.53 -15.61
C ASP A 83 0.92 13.50 -15.08
N ASN A 84 2.10 13.35 -15.71
CA ASN A 84 3.19 12.47 -15.25
C ASN A 84 4.01 13.05 -14.06
N GLY A 85 3.31 13.73 -13.16
CA GLY A 85 3.88 14.32 -11.97
C GLY A 85 4.33 13.28 -10.95
N ARG A 86 5.13 13.76 -9.99
CA ARG A 86 5.50 13.01 -8.80
C ARG A 86 5.51 13.91 -7.56
N ALA A 87 5.25 13.29 -6.43
CA ALA A 87 5.36 13.90 -5.12
C ALA A 87 5.53 12.79 -4.07
N PHE A 88 6.69 12.79 -3.42
CA PHE A 88 7.06 11.80 -2.40
C PHE A 88 7.51 12.47 -1.10
N LEU A 89 7.11 11.85 0.01
CA LEU A 89 7.86 11.86 1.25
C LEU A 89 9.09 10.96 1.09
N ARG A 90 10.23 11.39 1.63
CA ARG A 90 11.49 10.65 1.64
C ARG A 90 11.97 10.42 3.06
N VAL A 91 12.23 9.15 3.35
CA VAL A 91 12.98 8.69 4.52
C VAL A 91 14.38 8.37 4.02
N ASP A 92 15.28 9.34 4.12
CA ASP A 92 16.71 9.15 3.85
C ASP A 92 17.42 8.64 5.13
N ASP A 93 18.68 8.18 5.00
CA ASP A 93 19.48 7.62 6.10
C ASP A 93 18.78 6.46 6.86
N PHE A 94 17.87 5.76 6.19
CA PHE A 94 17.19 4.60 6.73
C PHE A 94 18.20 3.46 6.92
N THR A 95 18.12 2.76 8.04
CA THR A 95 18.96 1.57 8.26
C THR A 95 18.05 0.38 8.47
N ALA A 96 17.76 -0.36 7.40
CA ALA A 96 17.03 -1.61 7.49
C ALA A 96 17.79 -2.59 8.41
N PRO A 97 17.21 -3.04 9.54
CA PRO A 97 17.88 -3.96 10.43
C PRO A 97 17.95 -5.36 9.81
N GLY A 98 19.14 -5.95 9.79
CA GLY A 98 19.34 -7.30 9.24
C GLY A 98 19.09 -7.35 7.72
N THR A 99 18.36 -8.37 7.26
CA THR A 99 18.07 -8.59 5.83
C THR A 99 16.66 -8.22 5.43
N ARG A 100 15.76 -7.93 6.39
CA ARG A 100 14.33 -7.76 6.14
C ARG A 100 13.77 -6.57 6.90
N PHE A 101 12.92 -5.79 6.26
CA PHE A 101 12.07 -4.81 6.93
C PHE A 101 10.66 -4.82 6.33
N PHE A 102 9.73 -4.23 7.07
CA PHE A 102 8.34 -4.07 6.71
C PHE A 102 8.02 -2.59 6.60
N GLY A 103 7.11 -2.26 5.69
CA GLY A 103 6.48 -0.96 5.62
C GLY A 103 4.97 -1.09 5.61
N ARG A 104 4.29 -0.05 6.10
CA ARG A 104 2.84 0.09 6.06
C ARG A 104 2.47 1.52 5.71
N MET A 105 1.40 1.68 4.96
CA MET A 105 0.67 2.95 4.83
C MET A 105 -0.83 2.68 4.70
N ARG A 106 -1.65 3.62 5.15
CA ARG A 106 -3.03 3.72 4.69
C ARG A 106 -3.06 4.62 3.48
N LEU A 107 -3.78 4.23 2.46
CA LEU A 107 -3.86 4.91 1.18
C LEU A 107 -5.31 5.02 0.73
N ARG A 108 -5.68 6.18 0.20
CA ARG A 108 -6.88 6.37 -0.61
C ARG A 108 -6.48 7.10 -1.88
N VAL A 109 -6.82 6.57 -3.05
CA VAL A 109 -6.57 7.21 -4.34
C VAL A 109 -7.91 7.60 -4.94
N ASP A 110 -8.05 8.86 -5.35
CA ASP A 110 -9.30 9.39 -5.91
C ASP A 110 -9.64 8.70 -7.24
N ALA A 111 -8.67 8.65 -8.15
CA ALA A 111 -8.79 8.00 -9.46
C ALA A 111 -7.43 7.49 -9.95
N PHE A 112 -7.44 6.42 -10.74
CA PHE A 112 -6.23 5.85 -11.35
C PHE A 112 -6.10 6.21 -12.83
N PRO A 113 -4.89 6.13 -13.43
CA PRO A 113 -4.74 6.37 -14.85
C PRO A 113 -5.54 5.33 -15.65
N THR A 114 -6.19 5.81 -16.71
CA THR A 114 -6.92 5.04 -17.74
C THR A 114 -6.45 5.40 -19.14
N ALA A 115 -5.48 6.31 -19.24
CA ALA A 115 -4.72 6.62 -20.43
C ALA A 115 -3.38 7.26 -20.03
N PRO A 116 -2.34 7.17 -20.90
CA PRO A 116 -2.29 6.32 -22.07
C PRO A 116 -2.23 4.84 -21.71
N ASP A 117 -2.40 3.96 -22.69
CA ASP A 117 -2.15 2.52 -22.55
C ASP A 117 -0.80 2.27 -21.87
N TRP A 118 -0.79 1.33 -20.92
CA TRP A 118 0.39 0.98 -20.12
C TRP A 118 0.90 2.07 -19.17
N ALA A 119 0.08 3.11 -18.91
CA ALA A 119 0.38 4.09 -17.88
C ALA A 119 0.61 3.40 -16.53
N HIS A 120 1.83 3.50 -16.00
CA HIS A 120 2.20 2.89 -14.73
C HIS A 120 2.56 3.94 -13.69
N PHE A 121 2.23 3.64 -12.45
CA PHE A 121 2.42 4.52 -11.31
C PHE A 121 3.12 3.79 -10.17
N THR A 122 3.77 4.57 -9.33
CA THR A 122 4.53 4.08 -8.17
C THR A 122 4.07 4.82 -6.93
N LEU A 123 3.87 4.08 -5.84
CA LEU A 123 3.53 4.62 -4.54
C LEU A 123 4.68 4.52 -3.54
N VAL A 124 5.51 3.47 -3.66
CA VAL A 124 6.68 3.26 -2.82
C VAL A 124 7.90 3.01 -3.69
N GLU A 125 9.00 3.69 -3.39
CA GLU A 125 10.33 3.38 -3.93
C GLU A 125 11.28 3.03 -2.78
N ALA A 126 12.13 2.03 -3.00
CA ALA A 126 13.21 1.67 -2.09
C ALA A 126 14.52 1.56 -2.87
N THR A 127 15.52 2.33 -2.45
CA THR A 127 16.86 2.35 -3.05
C THR A 127 17.92 2.16 -1.97
N GLY A 128 19.13 1.82 -2.40
CA GLY A 128 20.29 1.85 -1.53
C GLY A 128 21.50 1.18 -2.16
N THR A 129 22.36 0.57 -1.33
CA THR A 129 23.65 0.05 -1.79
C THR A 129 23.61 -1.42 -2.20
N GLY A 130 24.59 -1.85 -2.99
CA GLY A 130 24.74 -3.24 -3.43
C GLY A 130 23.85 -3.65 -4.62
N SER A 131 22.93 -2.79 -5.04
CA SER A 131 22.17 -2.94 -6.28
C SER A 131 21.75 -1.54 -6.79
N PRO A 132 21.81 -1.26 -8.11
CA PRO A 132 21.30 -0.02 -8.69
C PRO A 132 19.77 0.00 -8.84
N GLU A 133 19.08 -1.10 -8.53
CA GLU A 133 17.62 -1.21 -8.66
C GLU A 133 16.89 -0.17 -7.79
N VAL A 134 15.94 0.54 -8.40
CA VAL A 134 14.89 1.30 -7.73
C VAL A 134 13.70 0.37 -7.55
N VAL A 135 13.59 -0.25 -6.38
CA VAL A 135 12.57 -1.26 -6.12
C VAL A 135 11.24 -0.58 -5.81
N ARG A 136 10.17 -1.01 -6.47
CA ARG A 136 8.81 -0.44 -6.36
C ARG A 136 7.86 -1.48 -5.78
N PRO A 137 7.84 -1.71 -4.45
CA PRO A 137 7.03 -2.76 -3.86
C PRO A 137 5.53 -2.47 -3.88
N ILE A 138 5.13 -1.21 -4.09
CA ILE A 138 3.74 -0.81 -4.24
C ILE A 138 3.64 0.18 -5.39
N GLY A 139 2.90 -0.21 -6.42
CA GLY A 139 2.61 0.59 -7.60
C GLY A 139 1.51 -0.10 -8.40
N GLY A 140 1.42 0.19 -9.69
CA GLY A 140 0.45 -0.47 -10.55
C GLY A 140 0.50 0.04 -11.98
N GLN A 141 -0.35 -0.53 -12.81
CA GLN A 141 -0.39 -0.22 -14.23
C GLN A 141 -1.80 -0.32 -14.80
N TYR A 142 -2.13 0.63 -15.66
CA TYR A 142 -3.28 0.54 -16.56
C TYR A 142 -2.96 -0.43 -17.69
N ALA A 143 -3.69 -1.54 -17.76
CA ALA A 143 -3.48 -2.56 -18.77
C ALA A 143 -4.56 -2.45 -19.86
N PRO A 144 -4.21 -2.19 -21.13
CA PRO A 144 -5.20 -2.13 -22.21
C PRO A 144 -5.65 -3.51 -22.68
N THR A 145 -4.85 -4.55 -22.43
CA THR A 145 -5.15 -5.93 -22.85
C THR A 145 -6.20 -6.60 -21.96
N VAL A 146 -6.39 -6.09 -20.74
CA VAL A 146 -7.41 -6.54 -19.79
C VAL A 146 -8.01 -5.28 -19.19
N PRO A 147 -9.30 -4.95 -19.44
CA PRO A 147 -9.85 -3.66 -19.06
C PRO A 147 -9.69 -3.38 -17.56
N GLY A 148 -8.82 -2.44 -17.21
CA GLY A 148 -8.67 -1.97 -15.83
C GLY A 148 -7.26 -1.52 -15.47
N THR A 149 -7.15 -1.10 -14.22
CA THR A 149 -5.88 -0.76 -13.58
C THR A 149 -5.67 -1.73 -12.43
N PHE A 150 -4.45 -2.22 -12.30
CA PHE A 150 -4.11 -3.29 -11.39
C PHE A 150 -2.92 -2.89 -10.52
N TRP A 151 -2.95 -3.33 -9.26
CA TRP A 151 -1.79 -3.27 -8.40
C TRP A 151 -0.67 -4.13 -8.98
N GLY A 152 0.55 -3.66 -8.78
CA GLY A 152 1.76 -4.31 -9.27
C GLY A 152 2.95 -3.97 -8.39
N ILE A 153 3.99 -4.78 -8.57
CA ILE A 153 5.33 -4.46 -8.09
C ILE A 153 6.23 -4.17 -9.28
N GLY A 154 7.38 -3.55 -9.08
CA GLY A 154 8.29 -3.28 -10.17
C GLY A 154 9.70 -2.97 -9.73
N ALA A 155 10.55 -2.72 -10.71
CA ALA A 155 11.84 -2.09 -10.51
C ALA A 155 12.22 -1.25 -11.74
N ASP A 156 13.27 -0.45 -11.59
CA ASP A 156 13.86 0.38 -12.66
C ASP A 156 15.30 0.75 -12.29
N GLY A 157 16.02 1.36 -13.23
CA GLY A 157 17.37 1.90 -13.06
C GLY A 157 18.47 0.83 -13.05
N GLY A 158 18.14 -0.41 -12.70
CA GLY A 158 19.06 -1.53 -12.69
C GLY A 158 19.08 -2.38 -13.96
N PRO A 159 19.88 -3.46 -13.97
CA PRO A 159 20.02 -4.36 -15.12
C PRO A 159 18.70 -4.99 -15.58
N THR A 160 17.73 -5.15 -14.67
CA THR A 160 16.42 -5.70 -15.01
C THR A 160 15.57 -4.75 -15.87
N GLY A 161 15.98 -3.49 -16.02
CA GLY A 161 15.24 -2.47 -16.77
C GLY A 161 14.03 -1.94 -16.02
N ASP A 162 13.22 -1.12 -16.71
CA ASP A 162 11.94 -0.62 -16.19
C ASP A 162 10.84 -1.65 -16.42
N TRP A 163 10.27 -2.18 -15.34
CA TRP A 163 9.17 -3.15 -15.42
C TRP A 163 8.17 -2.97 -14.29
N THR A 164 6.93 -3.37 -14.57
CA THR A 164 5.84 -3.48 -13.60
C THR A 164 5.13 -4.82 -13.80
N GLU A 165 5.22 -5.68 -12.80
CA GLU A 165 4.54 -6.97 -12.74
C GLU A 165 3.19 -6.78 -12.02
N TRP A 166 2.18 -6.37 -12.79
CA TRP A 166 0.80 -6.24 -12.31
C TRP A 166 0.04 -7.58 -12.40
N ARG A 167 -1.06 -7.70 -11.64
CA ARG A 167 -1.87 -8.93 -11.60
C ARG A 167 -3.35 -8.62 -11.74
N GLU A 168 -4.03 -9.31 -12.66
CA GLU A 168 -5.49 -9.23 -12.81
C GLU A 168 -6.24 -9.56 -11.52
N SER A 169 -5.65 -10.42 -10.68
CA SER A 169 -6.17 -10.81 -9.37
C SER A 169 -6.11 -9.69 -8.32
N ALA A 170 -5.45 -8.57 -8.62
CA ALA A 170 -5.27 -7.43 -7.72
C ALA A 170 -5.75 -6.12 -8.37
N PRO A 171 -7.06 -5.97 -8.69
CA PRO A 171 -7.60 -4.72 -9.22
C PRO A 171 -7.48 -3.59 -8.20
N VAL A 172 -7.28 -2.36 -8.70
CA VAL A 172 -7.28 -1.17 -7.86
C VAL A 172 -8.68 -0.85 -7.34
N THR A 173 -8.77 -0.14 -6.21
CA THR A 173 -10.03 0.40 -5.68
C THR A 173 -9.90 1.91 -5.51
N GLU A 174 -10.80 2.65 -6.16
CA GLU A 174 -10.87 4.12 -6.09
C GLU A 174 -11.65 4.60 -4.85
N ASP A 175 -11.33 5.81 -4.41
CA ASP A 175 -11.94 6.57 -3.31
C ASP A 175 -12.21 5.75 -2.02
N SER A 176 -11.37 4.75 -1.76
CA SER A 176 -11.48 3.90 -0.59
C SER A 176 -10.16 3.86 0.17
N TRP A 177 -10.22 4.01 1.49
CA TRP A 177 -9.06 3.80 2.35
C TRP A 177 -8.74 2.32 2.42
N GLN A 178 -7.53 1.96 1.98
CA GLN A 178 -6.96 0.63 2.09
C GLN A 178 -5.68 0.68 2.92
N CYS A 179 -5.38 -0.40 3.63
CA CYS A 179 -4.12 -0.57 4.33
C CYS A 179 -3.17 -1.42 3.48
N PHE A 180 -2.07 -0.83 3.05
CA PHE A 180 -0.99 -1.53 2.38
C PHE A 180 0.09 -1.86 3.39
N GLU A 181 0.52 -3.11 3.41
CA GLU A 181 1.72 -3.56 4.10
C GLU A 181 2.61 -4.27 3.08
N TRP A 182 3.92 -4.05 3.16
CA TRP A 182 4.90 -4.75 2.34
C TRP A 182 6.11 -5.17 3.14
N SER A 183 6.86 -6.14 2.63
CA SER A 183 8.19 -6.47 3.11
C SER A 183 9.17 -6.60 1.98
N LEU A 184 10.40 -6.12 2.21
CA LEU A 184 11.55 -6.42 1.37
C LEU A 184 12.47 -7.31 2.19
N ASP A 185 12.76 -8.50 1.66
CA ASP A 185 13.68 -9.45 2.29
C ASP A 185 14.83 -9.80 1.35
N ARG A 186 16.03 -9.34 1.70
CA ARG A 186 17.25 -9.59 0.96
C ARG A 186 17.82 -11.00 1.17
N ALA A 187 17.46 -11.70 2.24
CA ALA A 187 17.93 -13.07 2.45
C ALA A 187 17.34 -14.02 1.40
N ASP A 188 16.05 -13.84 1.13
CA ASP A 188 15.31 -14.62 0.11
C ASP A 188 15.16 -13.85 -1.22
N ASN A 189 15.70 -12.64 -1.30
CA ASN A 189 15.54 -11.68 -2.41
C ASN A 189 14.08 -11.53 -2.86
N ARG A 190 13.19 -11.28 -1.90
CA ARG A 190 11.75 -11.40 -2.08
C ARG A 190 10.98 -10.14 -1.68
N ILE A 191 9.95 -9.83 -2.44
CA ILE A 191 8.92 -8.83 -2.11
C ILE A 191 7.68 -9.57 -1.62
N SER A 192 7.00 -9.07 -0.59
CA SER A 192 5.69 -9.58 -0.19
C SER A 192 4.76 -8.43 0.11
N VAL A 193 3.51 -8.55 -0.33
CA VAL A 193 2.50 -7.49 -0.24
C VAL A 193 1.23 -8.02 0.43
N TRP A 194 0.66 -7.20 1.29
CA TRP A 194 -0.64 -7.39 1.91
C TRP A 194 -1.50 -6.15 1.69
N ILE A 195 -2.77 -6.36 1.35
CA ILE A 195 -3.76 -5.31 1.16
C ILE A 195 -4.92 -5.63 2.11
N ASP A 196 -5.26 -4.69 2.99
CA ASP A 196 -6.27 -4.84 4.04
C ASP A 196 -6.07 -6.11 4.88
N GLY A 197 -4.79 -6.40 5.18
CA GLY A 197 -4.36 -7.58 5.96
C GLY A 197 -4.31 -8.89 5.18
N VAL A 198 -4.83 -8.92 3.94
CA VAL A 198 -4.88 -10.11 3.07
C VAL A 198 -3.59 -10.21 2.25
N ALA A 199 -2.95 -11.38 2.26
CA ALA A 199 -1.73 -11.63 1.50
C ALA A 199 -2.02 -11.70 0.00
N ASN A 200 -1.18 -11.05 -0.81
CA ASN A 200 -1.22 -11.08 -2.26
C ASN A 200 0.05 -11.78 -2.78
N PRO A 201 0.11 -13.14 -2.74
CA PRO A 201 1.33 -13.88 -3.04
C PRO A 201 1.79 -13.76 -4.50
N GLU A 202 0.91 -13.32 -5.41
CA GLU A 202 1.23 -13.07 -6.82
C GLU A 202 1.92 -11.72 -7.06
N LEU A 203 1.80 -10.79 -6.10
CA LEU A 203 2.52 -9.51 -6.08
C LEU A 203 3.88 -9.70 -5.39
N THR A 204 4.77 -10.41 -6.09
CA THR A 204 6.10 -10.79 -5.60
C THR A 204 7.09 -10.80 -6.76
N ALA A 205 8.37 -10.61 -6.43
CA ALA A 205 9.48 -10.88 -7.32
C ALA A 205 10.53 -11.71 -6.58
N SER A 206 11.37 -12.41 -7.33
CA SER A 206 12.55 -13.10 -6.86
C SER A 206 13.73 -12.84 -7.80
N THR A 207 14.89 -13.42 -7.49
CA THR A 207 16.08 -13.33 -8.33
C THR A 207 15.85 -13.74 -9.79
N THR A 208 14.96 -14.69 -10.04
CA THR A 208 14.75 -15.29 -11.38
C THR A 208 13.28 -15.24 -11.83
N ASP A 209 12.42 -14.58 -11.06
CA ASP A 209 10.99 -14.46 -11.35
C ASP A 209 10.59 -13.00 -11.13
N HIS A 210 10.60 -12.24 -12.21
CA HIS A 210 10.27 -10.81 -12.26
C HIS A 210 9.93 -10.42 -13.71
N GLY A 211 9.30 -9.26 -13.89
CA GLY A 211 8.84 -8.78 -15.21
C GLY A 211 9.91 -8.11 -16.07
N GLY A 212 11.18 -8.21 -15.68
CA GLY A 212 12.29 -7.47 -16.29
C GLY A 212 13.05 -8.27 -17.35
N ASN A 213 14.20 -7.73 -17.77
CA ASN A 213 15.16 -8.44 -18.61
C ASN A 213 15.63 -9.76 -17.95
N ASP A 214 16.04 -10.75 -18.75
CA ASP A 214 16.55 -12.05 -18.28
C ASP A 214 17.96 -11.95 -17.64
N VAL A 215 18.02 -11.24 -16.51
CA VAL A 215 19.18 -11.04 -15.64
C VAL A 215 18.71 -11.03 -14.19
N PRO A 216 19.55 -11.42 -13.22
CA PRO A 216 19.12 -11.49 -11.83
C PRO A 216 18.60 -10.16 -11.28
N PHE A 217 17.35 -10.13 -10.80
CA PHE A 217 16.86 -9.07 -9.92
C PHE A 217 17.57 -9.16 -8.56
N VAL A 218 17.98 -8.02 -7.99
CA VAL A 218 18.64 -7.99 -6.68
C VAL A 218 18.13 -6.82 -5.85
N LEU A 219 17.57 -7.11 -4.68
CA LEU A 219 17.18 -6.11 -3.71
C LEU A 219 18.41 -5.37 -3.13
N PRO A 220 18.40 -4.02 -3.14
CA PRO A 220 19.46 -3.25 -2.51
C PRO A 220 19.44 -3.42 -0.99
N THR A 221 20.56 -3.11 -0.35
CA THR A 221 20.58 -2.74 1.08
C THR A 221 19.91 -1.39 1.19
N VAL A 222 18.60 -1.40 1.49
CA VAL A 222 17.77 -0.20 1.45
C VAL A 222 18.24 0.82 2.49
N ASP A 223 18.57 2.01 2.02
CA ASP A 223 18.93 3.18 2.83
C ASP A 223 17.99 4.37 2.62
N THR A 224 17.13 4.28 1.61
CA THR A 224 16.17 5.33 1.28
C THR A 224 14.84 4.69 0.92
N VAL A 225 13.77 5.19 1.54
CA VAL A 225 12.40 4.83 1.19
C VAL A 225 11.62 6.09 0.82
N LYS A 226 10.96 6.08 -0.34
CA LYS A 226 10.03 7.12 -0.74
C LYS A 226 8.61 6.60 -0.71
N ILE A 227 7.67 7.41 -0.22
CA ILE A 227 6.26 7.06 -0.10
C ILE A 227 5.43 8.24 -0.60
N GLY A 228 4.56 8.01 -1.58
CA GLY A 228 3.85 9.09 -2.27
C GLY A 228 3.26 8.64 -3.60
N TRP A 229 3.50 9.41 -4.66
CA TRP A 229 3.02 9.10 -6.01
C TRP A 229 4.02 9.51 -7.08
N GLN A 230 4.12 8.70 -8.12
CA GLN A 230 4.69 9.09 -9.41
C GLN A 230 3.93 8.39 -10.52
N LEU A 231 3.58 9.13 -11.57
CA LEU A 231 3.11 8.58 -12.83
C LEU A 231 4.16 8.85 -13.91
N TYR A 232 4.42 7.87 -14.77
CA TYR A 232 5.56 7.93 -15.70
C TYR A 232 5.18 8.48 -17.08
N GLN A 233 4.08 7.98 -17.64
CA GLN A 233 3.63 8.35 -18.98
C GLN A 233 2.88 9.68 -18.95
N PRO A 234 3.13 10.60 -19.91
CA PRO A 234 2.39 11.86 -20.03
C PRO A 234 1.09 11.69 -20.84
N ASN A 235 0.31 12.77 -20.93
CA ASN A 235 -0.99 12.86 -21.61
C ASN A 235 -2.05 11.95 -20.98
N THR A 236 -2.17 12.03 -19.66
CA THR A 236 -2.92 11.05 -18.90
C THR A 236 -4.41 11.36 -18.85
N THR A 237 -5.21 10.32 -18.63
CA THR A 237 -6.60 10.45 -18.19
C THR A 237 -6.73 9.74 -16.84
N PRO A 238 -7.17 10.43 -15.76
CA PRO A 238 -7.34 11.88 -15.66
C PRO A 238 -6.02 12.66 -15.83
N THR A 239 -6.09 13.97 -16.00
CA THR A 239 -4.93 14.86 -16.10
C THR A 239 -4.34 15.26 -14.75
N GLU A 240 -5.01 14.89 -13.66
CA GLU A 240 -4.62 15.20 -12.29
C GLU A 240 -4.93 14.00 -11.40
N PHE A 241 -4.09 13.79 -10.39
CA PHE A 241 -4.23 12.68 -9.44
C PHE A 241 -4.20 13.22 -8.03
N ASN A 242 -5.20 12.80 -7.24
CA ASN A 242 -5.30 13.09 -5.82
C ASN A 242 -5.25 11.78 -5.05
N LEU A 243 -4.45 11.76 -3.99
CA LEU A 243 -4.43 10.65 -3.05
C LEU A 243 -4.13 11.15 -1.64
N TRP A 244 -4.56 10.35 -0.68
CA TRP A 244 -4.39 10.62 0.73
C TRP A 244 -3.65 9.46 1.37
N ILE A 245 -2.64 9.80 2.17
CA ILE A 245 -1.81 8.84 2.88
C ILE A 245 -1.87 9.14 4.38
N ASP A 246 -1.95 8.10 5.19
CA ASP A 246 -1.94 8.18 6.64
C ASP A 246 -1.23 6.95 7.25
N ASP A 247 -0.92 6.99 8.54
CA ASP A 247 -0.38 5.86 9.33
C ASP A 247 0.85 5.18 8.72
N ILE A 248 1.81 5.97 8.20
CA ILE A 248 3.04 5.46 7.62
C ILE A 248 3.91 4.88 8.74
N ALA A 249 4.41 3.66 8.55
CA ALA A 249 5.40 3.07 9.46
C ALA A 249 6.37 2.16 8.73
N LEU A 250 7.62 2.12 9.20
CA LEU A 250 8.64 1.14 8.83
C LEU A 250 9.09 0.38 10.09
N SER A 251 9.30 -0.93 9.99
CA SER A 251 9.59 -1.79 11.15
C SER A 251 10.46 -3.00 10.79
N SER A 252 11.13 -3.57 11.78
CA SER A 252 11.81 -4.88 11.67
C SER A 252 10.83 -6.06 11.74
N THR A 253 9.60 -5.84 12.18
CA THR A 253 8.56 -6.87 12.32
C THR A 253 7.31 -6.47 11.56
N ARG A 254 6.50 -7.47 11.21
CA ARG A 254 5.20 -7.26 10.58
C ARG A 254 4.35 -6.30 11.42
N LEU A 255 3.77 -5.30 10.76
CA LEU A 255 2.98 -4.21 11.31
C LEU A 255 1.49 -4.56 11.35
N GLY A 256 1.05 -5.31 10.34
CA GLY A 256 -0.34 -5.64 10.10
C GLY A 256 -1.20 -4.47 9.65
N CYS A 257 -2.44 -4.85 9.32
CA CYS A 257 -3.63 -4.02 9.18
C CYS A 257 -4.65 -4.64 10.16
#